data_AF-A0A7Y3M903-F1
#
_entry.id   AF-A0A7Y3M903-F1
#
_cell.length_a   1.000
_cell.length_b   1.000
_cell.length_c   1.000
_cell.angle_alpha   90.00
_cell.angle_beta   90.00
_cell.angle_gamma   90.00
#
_symmetry.space_group_name_H-M   'P 1'
#
loop_
_entity.id
_entity.type
_entity.pdbx_description
1 polymer ?
#
loop_
_entity_poly.entity_id
_entity_poly.type
_entity_poly.pdbx_seq_one_letter_code
_entity_poly.pdbx_strand_id
1 'polypeptide(L)'
;GNQTTVSVAASQGNFELYVCNPVIVHAVLESLRLLSDAASSFEVHCVRGLEANPEALRAGVEASLMLVTALSPHVGYDEAAAIAKQASREGTSLREAALARGSVSASEFDAWVRPEEMTRPG
;
A
#
# COMPACT_ATOMS: atom_id res chain seq x y z
N GLY A 1 1.02 17.23 19.48
CA GLY A 1 0.96 18.36 20.42
C GLY A 1 0.15 17.99 21.64
N ASN A 2 -1.16 17.96 21.52
CA ASN A 2 -2.10 17.79 22.64
C ASN A 2 -1.86 16.54 23.50
N GLN A 3 -1.48 15.41 22.88
CA GLN A 3 -1.08 14.22 23.64
C GLN A 3 0.10 14.49 24.58
N THR A 4 1.15 15.18 24.11
CA THR A 4 2.31 15.56 24.92
C THR A 4 1.90 16.50 26.05
N THR A 5 1.05 17.49 25.77
CA THR A 5 0.49 18.40 26.78
C THR A 5 -0.23 17.63 27.88
N VAL A 6 -1.09 16.68 27.52
CA VAL A 6 -1.80 15.82 28.46
C VAL A 6 -0.83 14.97 29.27
N SER A 7 0.15 14.32 28.63
CA SER A 7 1.13 13.47 29.33
C SER A 7 2.00 14.27 30.32
N VAL A 8 2.49 15.44 29.91
CA VAL A 8 3.28 16.31 30.80
C VAL A 8 2.42 16.81 31.94
N ALA A 9 1.24 17.35 31.65
CA ALA A 9 0.33 17.80 32.69
C ALA A 9 0.04 16.65 33.65
N ALA A 10 -0.38 15.48 33.17
CA ALA A 10 -0.74 14.29 33.96
C ALA A 10 0.34 13.89 34.97
N SER A 11 1.61 14.15 34.65
CA SER A 11 2.74 13.87 35.54
C SER A 11 2.86 14.82 36.76
N GLN A 12 2.21 15.98 36.75
CA GLN A 12 2.41 17.07 37.74
C GLN A 12 1.42 17.04 38.92
N GLY A 13 0.97 15.86 39.35
CA GLY A 13 0.13 15.73 40.54
C GLY A 13 0.92 15.95 41.83
N ASN A 14 0.38 16.71 42.78
CA ASN A 14 1.01 16.97 44.08
C ASN A 14 0.06 16.61 45.22
N PHE A 15 0.41 15.59 45.99
CA PHE A 15 -0.36 15.05 47.11
C PHE A 15 -1.81 14.72 46.74
N GLU A 16 -2.81 15.25 47.46
CA GLU A 16 -4.22 14.91 47.31
C GLU A 16 -4.91 15.63 46.15
N LEU A 17 -4.27 16.63 45.51
CA LEU A 17 -4.90 17.45 44.50
C LEU A 17 -4.12 17.54 43.19
N TYR A 18 -4.89 17.46 42.12
CA TYR A 18 -4.40 17.57 40.77
C TYR A 18 -4.90 18.87 40.14
N VAL A 19 -4.00 19.85 39.97
CA VAL A 19 -4.36 21.24 39.59
C VAL A 19 -4.33 21.51 38.07
N CYS A 20 -3.77 20.59 37.28
CA CYS A 20 -3.66 20.75 35.83
C CYS A 20 -4.90 20.26 35.05
N ASN A 21 -5.99 19.92 35.73
CA ASN A 21 -7.23 19.46 35.10
C ASN A 21 -7.74 20.37 33.94
N PRO A 22 -7.73 21.71 34.06
CA PRO A 22 -8.23 22.57 32.98
C PRO A 22 -7.48 22.40 31.66
N VAL A 23 -6.14 22.32 31.69
CA VAL A 23 -5.34 22.17 30.45
C VAL A 23 -5.49 20.78 29.84
N ILE A 24 -5.63 19.74 30.66
CA ILE A 24 -5.90 18.38 30.17
C ILE A 24 -7.25 18.33 29.46
N VAL A 25 -8.31 18.82 30.11
CA VAL A 25 -9.66 18.81 29.53
C VAL A 25 -9.69 19.62 28.23
N HIS A 26 -9.06 20.79 28.20
CA HIS A 26 -8.96 21.59 27.00
C HIS A 26 -8.26 20.84 25.85
N ALA A 27 -7.08 20.29 26.09
CA ALA A 27 -6.31 19.58 25.07
C ALA A 27 -7.04 18.33 24.54
N VAL A 28 -7.77 17.63 25.41
CA VAL A 28 -8.58 16.46 25.03
C VAL A 28 -9.78 16.88 24.18
N LEU A 29 -10.57 17.86 24.65
CA LEU A 29 -11.77 18.32 23.95
C LEU A 29 -11.43 18.97 22.59
N GLU A 30 -10.34 19.74 22.53
CA GLU A 30 -9.84 20.29 21.28
C GLU A 30 -9.47 19.17 20.29
N SER A 31 -8.72 18.16 20.75
CA SER A 31 -8.34 17.02 19.90
C SER A 31 -9.55 16.25 19.39
N LEU A 32 -10.54 16.00 20.26
CA LEU A 32 -11.79 15.33 19.86
C LEU A 32 -12.50 16.12 18.78
N ARG A 33 -12.69 17.43 18.98
CA ARG A 33 -13.37 18.28 18.01
C ARG A 33 -12.63 18.30 16.68
N LEU A 34 -11.31 18.52 16.70
CA LEU A 34 -10.50 18.57 15.48
C LEU A 34 -10.54 17.24 14.72
N LEU A 35 -10.41 16.11 15.42
CA LEU A 35 -10.47 14.80 14.78
C LEU A 35 -11.84 14.49 14.21
N SER A 36 -12.91 14.80 14.94
CA SER A 36 -14.28 14.62 14.45
C SER A 36 -14.57 15.48 13.22
N ASP A 37 -14.30 16.78 13.31
CA ASP A 37 -14.58 17.72 12.22
C ASP A 37 -13.71 17.39 10.99
N ALA A 38 -12.42 17.06 11.19
CA ALA A 38 -11.52 16.70 10.11
C ALA A 38 -11.90 15.37 9.45
N ALA A 39 -12.28 14.35 10.22
CA ALA A 39 -12.70 13.07 9.66
C ALA A 39 -13.98 13.20 8.83
N SER A 40 -14.97 13.95 9.33
CA SER A 40 -16.20 14.24 8.58
C SER A 40 -15.93 15.06 7.32
N SER A 41 -15.09 16.09 7.42
CA SER A 41 -14.68 16.91 6.27
C SER A 41 -13.94 16.09 5.21
N PHE A 42 -12.98 15.26 5.64
CA PHE A 42 -12.21 14.40 4.74
C PHE A 42 -13.07 13.35 4.04
N GLU A 43 -14.06 12.77 4.74
CA GLU A 43 -15.01 11.85 4.14
C GLU A 43 -15.81 12.53 3.02
N VAL A 44 -16.40 13.70 3.28
CA VAL A 44 -17.27 14.39 2.33
C VAL A 44 -16.48 14.98 1.15
N HIS A 45 -15.33 15.59 1.42
CA HIS A 45 -14.60 16.40 0.44
C HIS A 45 -13.45 15.67 -0.26
N CYS A 46 -13.12 14.44 0.16
CA CYS A 46 -12.07 13.65 -0.47
C CYS A 46 -12.51 12.21 -0.72
N VAL A 47 -12.89 11.46 0.32
CA VAL A 47 -13.14 10.02 0.19
C VAL A 47 -14.37 9.71 -0.65
N ARG A 48 -15.48 10.42 -0.44
CA ARG A 48 -16.76 10.13 -1.09
C ARG A 48 -16.71 10.23 -2.62
N GLY A 49 -15.85 11.10 -3.15
CA GLY A 49 -15.66 11.29 -4.59
C GLY A 49 -14.45 10.55 -5.16
N LEU A 50 -13.83 9.64 -4.41
CA LEU A 50 -12.63 8.95 -4.86
C LEU A 50 -12.98 7.95 -5.97
N GLU A 51 -12.43 8.17 -7.16
CA GLU A 51 -12.55 7.26 -8.30
C GLU A 51 -11.18 6.70 -8.69
N ALA A 52 -11.16 5.42 -9.03
CA ALA A 52 -9.97 4.77 -9.58
C ALA A 52 -9.77 5.21 -11.04
N ASN A 53 -8.51 5.41 -11.46
CA ASN A 53 -8.16 5.51 -12.87
C ASN A 53 -7.80 4.11 -13.40
N PRO A 54 -8.73 3.38 -14.06
CA PRO A 54 -8.51 1.98 -14.39
C PRO A 54 -7.44 1.80 -15.46
N GLU A 55 -7.29 2.77 -16.37
CA GLU A 55 -6.28 2.72 -17.44
C GLU A 55 -4.87 2.82 -16.86
N ALA A 56 -4.64 3.77 -15.96
CA ALA A 56 -3.34 3.94 -15.29
C ALA A 56 -3.00 2.73 -14.41
N LEU A 57 -3.99 2.21 -13.66
CA LEU A 57 -3.79 1.01 -12.84
C LEU A 57 -3.44 -0.20 -13.69
N ARG A 58 -4.18 -0.43 -14.78
CA ARG A 58 -3.92 -1.54 -15.70
C ARG A 58 -2.53 -1.45 -16.32
N ALA A 59 -2.14 -0.27 -16.81
CA ALA A 59 -0.80 -0.05 -17.35
C ALA A 59 0.29 -0.32 -16.31
N GLY A 60 0.08 0.07 -15.04
CA GLY A 60 1.00 -0.22 -13.95
C GLY A 60 1.14 -1.71 -13.65
N VAL A 61 0.04 -2.46 -13.68
CA VAL A 61 0.05 -3.92 -13.49
C VAL A 61 0.74 -4.62 -14.66
N GLU A 62 0.39 -4.27 -15.90
CA GLU A 62 0.96 -4.88 -17.11
C GLU A 62 2.47 -4.60 -17.24
N ALA A 63 2.95 -3.45 -16.77
CA ALA A 63 4.37 -3.09 -16.76
C ALA A 63 5.16 -3.69 -15.57
N SER A 64 4.48 -4.29 -14.59
CA SER A 64 5.13 -4.74 -13.36
C SER A 64 5.96 -6.01 -13.57
N LEU A 65 7.25 -5.92 -13.25
CA LEU A 65 8.16 -7.07 -13.24
C LEU A 65 7.91 -8.01 -12.05
N MET A 66 7.11 -7.59 -11.07
CA MET A 66 6.82 -8.39 -9.87
C MET A 66 5.87 -9.56 -10.16
N LEU A 67 5.17 -9.54 -11.31
CA LEU A 67 4.34 -10.65 -11.76
C LEU A 67 5.16 -11.92 -12.08
N VAL A 68 6.48 -11.81 -12.14
CA VAL A 68 7.40 -12.92 -12.37
C VAL A 68 7.30 -14.04 -11.34
N THR A 69 6.82 -13.75 -10.13
CA THR A 69 6.64 -14.77 -9.09
C THR A 69 5.58 -15.80 -9.46
N ALA A 70 4.63 -15.46 -10.34
CA ALA A 70 3.68 -16.41 -10.90
C ALA A 70 4.35 -17.43 -11.82
N LEU A 71 5.52 -17.11 -12.40
CA LEU A 71 6.27 -18.04 -13.24
C LEU A 71 7.11 -19.03 -12.42
N SER A 72 7.54 -18.67 -11.21
CA SER A 72 8.44 -19.47 -10.38
C SER A 72 8.00 -20.93 -10.16
N PRO A 73 6.70 -21.25 -9.93
CA PRO A 73 6.25 -22.65 -9.81
C PRO A 73 6.36 -23.46 -11.09
N HIS A 74 6.36 -22.81 -12.26
CA HIS A 74 6.33 -23.46 -13.57
C HIS A 74 7.72 -23.59 -14.21
N VAL A 75 8.55 -22.54 -14.12
CA VAL A 75 9.89 -22.51 -14.73
C VAL A 75 11.04 -22.60 -13.73
N GLY A 76 10.74 -22.56 -12.43
CA GLY A 76 11.73 -22.50 -11.36
C GLY A 76 12.20 -21.08 -11.06
N TYR A 77 12.73 -20.90 -9.84
CA TYR A 77 13.13 -19.58 -9.33
C TYR A 77 14.24 -18.91 -10.15
N ASP A 78 15.29 -19.66 -10.52
CA ASP A 78 16.44 -19.09 -11.22
C ASP A 78 16.06 -18.57 -12.61
N GLU A 79 15.21 -19.30 -13.32
CA GLU A 79 14.76 -18.90 -14.66
C GLU A 79 13.78 -17.72 -14.58
N ALA A 80 12.85 -17.73 -13.62
CA ALA A 80 11.98 -16.60 -13.34
C ALA A 80 12.80 -15.33 -13.01
N ALA A 81 13.81 -15.44 -12.13
CA ALA A 81 14.69 -14.33 -11.80
C ALA A 81 15.50 -13.83 -13.01
N ALA A 82 15.91 -14.74 -13.90
CA ALA A 82 16.62 -14.37 -15.12
C ALA A 82 15.71 -13.61 -16.11
N ILE A 83 14.45 -14.03 -16.28
CA ILE A 83 13.43 -13.32 -17.08
C ILE A 83 13.24 -11.89 -16.55
N ALA A 84 13.02 -11.71 -15.24
CA ALA A 84 12.84 -10.37 -14.65
C ALA A 84 14.08 -9.48 -14.80
N LYS A 85 15.29 -10.03 -14.61
CA LYS A 85 16.54 -9.28 -14.81
C LYS A 85 16.71 -8.85 -16.26
N GLN A 86 16.34 -9.69 -17.22
CA GLN A 86 16.41 -9.35 -18.64
C GLN A 86 15.41 -8.24 -18.98
N ALA A 87 14.14 -8.39 -18.58
CA ALA A 87 13.11 -7.37 -18.80
C ALA A 87 13.52 -6.00 -18.22
N SER A 88 14.09 -5.98 -17.01
CA SER A 88 14.59 -4.75 -16.38
C SER A 88 15.76 -4.12 -17.13
N ARG A 89 16.69 -4.92 -17.67
CA ARG A 89 17.87 -4.42 -18.40
C ARG A 89 17.51 -3.89 -19.78
N GLU A 90 16.58 -4.57 -20.46
CA GLU A 90 16.19 -4.26 -21.84
C GLU A 90 15.05 -3.23 -21.90
N GLY A 91 14.41 -2.94 -20.76
CA GLY A 91 13.24 -2.06 -20.70
C GLY A 91 12.01 -2.66 -21.39
N THR A 92 11.95 -3.99 -21.48
CA THR A 92 10.87 -4.74 -22.11
C THR A 92 9.88 -5.26 -21.07
N SER A 93 8.69 -5.64 -21.53
CA SER A 93 7.71 -6.30 -20.67
C SER A 93 8.19 -7.69 -20.23
N LEU A 94 7.65 -8.17 -19.11
CA LEU A 94 7.94 -9.51 -18.63
C LEU A 94 7.56 -10.59 -19.67
N ARG A 95 6.46 -10.37 -20.40
CA ARG A 95 5.98 -11.25 -21.46
C ARG A 95 6.97 -11.33 -22.62
N GLU A 96 7.47 -10.19 -23.09
CA GLU A 96 8.47 -10.14 -24.16
C GLU A 96 9.77 -10.84 -23.75
N ALA A 97 10.25 -10.60 -22.53
CA ALA A 97 11.46 -11.26 -22.03
C ALA A 97 11.28 -12.78 -21.87
N ALA A 98 10.11 -13.23 -21.38
CA ALA A 98 9.81 -14.66 -21.24
C ALA A 98 9.76 -15.38 -22.61
N LEU A 99 9.13 -14.75 -23.60
CA LEU A 99 9.05 -15.26 -24.97
C LEU A 99 10.42 -15.24 -25.66
N ALA A 100 11.21 -14.18 -25.48
CA ALA A 100 12.53 -14.03 -26.09
C ALA A 100 13.54 -15.09 -25.60
N ARG A 101 13.42 -15.51 -24.34
CA ARG A 101 14.24 -16.60 -23.78
C ARG A 101 13.77 -17.99 -24.22
N GLY A 102 12.56 -18.10 -24.77
CA GLY A 102 11.97 -19.38 -25.17
C GLY A 102 11.54 -20.28 -24.01
N SER A 103 11.58 -19.76 -22.77
CA SER A 103 11.29 -20.52 -21.55
C SER A 103 9.78 -20.75 -21.36
N VAL A 104 8.94 -19.93 -22.00
CA VAL A 104 7.47 -19.96 -21.89
C VAL A 104 6.85 -19.56 -23.22
N SER A 105 5.81 -20.25 -23.67
CA SER A 105 4.99 -19.83 -24.82
C SER A 105 4.01 -18.71 -24.45
N ALA A 106 3.48 -18.01 -25.46
CA ALA A 106 2.51 -16.94 -25.24
C ALA A 106 1.26 -17.43 -24.50
N SER A 107 0.75 -18.61 -24.88
CA SER A 107 -0.40 -19.24 -24.24
C SER A 107 -0.14 -19.64 -22.80
N GLU A 108 1.07 -20.13 -22.48
CA GLU A 108 1.44 -20.50 -21.11
C GLU A 108 1.59 -19.26 -20.24
N PHE A 109 2.23 -18.20 -20.75
CA PHE A 109 2.36 -16.94 -20.03
C PHE A 109 0.99 -16.35 -19.69
N ASP A 110 0.08 -16.29 -20.67
CA ASP A 110 -1.26 -15.73 -20.50
C ASP A 110 -2.16 -16.63 -19.62
N ALA A 111 -1.80 -17.92 -19.45
CA ALA A 111 -2.47 -18.85 -18.55
C ALA A 111 -1.94 -18.78 -17.10
N TRP A 112 -0.62 -18.59 -16.92
CA TRP A 112 0.02 -18.62 -15.60
C TRP A 112 0.08 -17.25 -14.94
N VAL A 113 0.25 -16.18 -15.72
CA VAL A 113 0.39 -14.81 -15.19
C VAL A 113 -0.97 -14.14 -15.14
N ARG A 114 -1.69 -14.40 -14.04
CA ARG A 114 -3.06 -13.89 -13.78
C ARG A 114 -3.05 -13.00 -12.53
N PRO A 115 -2.86 -11.67 -12.67
CA PRO A 115 -2.76 -10.76 -11.54
C PRO A 115 -3.95 -10.85 -10.57
N GLU A 116 -5.14 -11.13 -11.07
CA GLU A 116 -6.35 -11.32 -10.28
C GLU A 116 -6.26 -12.49 -9.28
N GLU A 117 -5.56 -13.57 -9.66
CA GLU A 117 -5.34 -14.75 -8.82
C GLU A 117 -4.24 -14.52 -7.77
N MET A 118 -3.36 -13.54 -8.00
CA MET A 118 -2.28 -13.15 -7.09
C MET A 118 -2.72 -12.24 -5.94
N THR A 119 -4.01 -11.88 -5.86
CA THR A 119 -4.56 -11.01 -4.82
C THR A 119 -4.97 -11.75 -3.54
N ARG A 120 -4.85 -13.08 -3.53
CA ARG A 120 -5.27 -13.97 -2.43
C ARG A 120 -4.19 -15.02 -2.18
N PRO A 121 -4.15 -15.63 -0.98
CA PRO A 121 -3.35 -16.83 -0.77
C PRO A 121 -3.76 -17.91 -1.78
N GLY A 122 -2.76 -18.49 -2.46
CA GLY A 122 -2.91 -19.69 -3.29
C GLY A 122 -2.89 -20.97 -2.46
#